data_AF-A0A022PJK2-F1
#
_entry.id   AF-A0A022PJK2-F1
#
_cell.length_a   1.000
_cell.length_b   1.000
_cell.length_c   1.000
_cell.angle_alpha   90.00
_cell.angle_beta   90.00
_cell.angle_gamma   90.00
#
_symmetry.space_group_name_H-M   'P 1'
#
loop_
_entity.id
_entity.type
_entity.pdbx_description
1 polymer ?
#
loop_
_entity_poly.entity_id
_entity_poly.type
_entity_poly.pdbx_seq_one_letter_code
_entity_poly.pdbx_strand_id
1 'polypeptide(L)'
;MFKKLLAVGALVAGITLTGGIGVASASVYIPWNNCYSSGVSHNNGLYTQYIAKDHGTFANVYDWGGIRWYLKGYKYLDYCGKYIALYEGNNL
;
A
#
# COMPACT_ATOMS: atom_id res chain seq x y z
N MET A 1 -36.89 15.70 16.68
CA MET A 1 -36.61 16.75 15.68
C MET A 1 -35.10 16.77 15.43
N PHE A 2 -34.66 16.13 14.34
CA PHE A 2 -33.24 16.00 14.00
C PHE A 2 -32.67 17.33 13.50
N LYS A 3 -31.88 18.00 14.33
CA LYS A 3 -31.17 19.22 13.94
C LYS A 3 -29.76 18.86 13.46
N LYS A 4 -29.66 18.77 12.13
CA LYS A 4 -28.57 19.25 11.27
C LYS A 4 -27.17 19.32 11.90
N LEU A 5 -26.34 18.34 11.58
CA LEU A 5 -24.88 18.42 11.65
C LEU A 5 -24.31 17.66 10.46
N LEU A 6 -24.14 18.32 9.32
CA LEU A 6 -23.13 17.96 8.32
C LEU A 6 -22.73 19.23 7.57
N ALA A 7 -21.93 20.05 8.26
CA ALA A 7 -20.98 20.92 7.61
C ALA A 7 -19.75 20.08 7.28
N VAL A 8 -19.59 19.66 6.02
CA VAL A 8 -18.28 19.36 5.44
C VAL A 8 -18.34 19.84 4.00
N GLY A 9 -17.91 21.09 3.82
CA GLY A 9 -17.53 21.61 2.52
C GLY A 9 -16.25 20.95 2.05
N ALA A 10 -16.18 20.78 0.73
CA ALA A 10 -14.98 20.80 -0.11
C ALA A 10 -13.64 20.40 0.53
N LEU A 11 -13.18 19.19 0.26
CA LEU A 11 -11.75 18.91 0.17
C LEU A 11 -11.36 18.87 -1.32
N VAL A 12 -11.03 20.04 -1.86
CA VAL A 12 -10.43 20.19 -3.19
C VAL A 12 -8.92 20.42 -3.03
N ALA A 13 -8.17 19.65 -3.83
CA ALA A 13 -6.81 19.87 -4.32
C ALA A 13 -5.63 19.83 -3.32
N GLY A 14 -4.72 18.90 -3.63
CA GLY A 14 -3.40 19.33 -4.06
C GLY A 14 -2.24 19.05 -3.12
N ILE A 15 -1.71 17.82 -3.18
CA ILE A 15 -0.25 17.62 -3.15
C ILE A 15 0.09 16.54 -4.20
N THR A 16 0.18 16.95 -5.46
CA THR A 16 1.02 16.26 -6.44
C THR A 16 2.47 16.68 -6.15
N LEU A 17 3.17 15.95 -5.28
CA LEU A 17 4.62 16.10 -5.20
C LEU A 17 5.26 15.08 -6.14
N THR A 18 5.53 15.56 -7.36
CA THR A 18 6.56 15.03 -8.24
C THR A 18 7.88 14.91 -7.47
N GLY A 19 8.46 13.72 -7.45
CA GLY A 19 9.78 13.50 -6.88
C GLY A 19 10.11 12.02 -6.96
N GLY A 20 10.79 11.63 -8.04
CA GLY A 20 11.20 10.26 -8.28
C GLY A 20 11.97 9.72 -7.07
N ILE A 21 11.32 8.86 -6.29
CA ILE A 21 12.03 7.96 -5.42
C ILE A 21 12.33 6.76 -6.30
N GLY A 22 13.48 6.82 -6.97
CA GLY A 22 14.09 5.62 -7.51
C GLY A 22 14.11 4.61 -6.38
N VAL A 23 13.31 3.56 -6.51
CA VAL A 23 13.32 2.43 -5.58
C VAL A 23 14.73 1.88 -5.66
N ALA A 24 15.60 2.29 -4.73
CA ALA A 24 16.86 1.62 -4.49
C ALA A 24 16.48 0.18 -4.20
N SER A 25 16.73 -0.70 -5.17
CA SER A 25 16.40 -2.12 -5.10
C SER A 25 17.39 -2.78 -4.14
N ALA A 26 17.27 -2.45 -2.85
CA ALA A 26 17.80 -3.29 -1.80
C ALA A 26 16.89 -4.54 -1.78
N SER A 27 17.48 -5.73 -1.71
CA SER A 27 16.72 -6.98 -1.63
C SER A 27 15.89 -6.99 -0.34
N VAL A 28 14.65 -6.52 -0.42
CA VAL A 28 13.72 -6.55 0.70
C VAL A 28 13.29 -8.00 0.93
N TYR A 29 13.52 -8.49 2.15
CA TYR A 29 13.06 -9.81 2.55
C TYR A 29 11.53 -9.81 2.67
N ILE A 30 10.86 -10.60 1.83
CA ILE A 30 9.40 -10.73 1.81
C ILE A 30 9.06 -12.15 2.30
N PRO A 31 8.69 -12.34 3.58
CA PRO A 31 8.40 -13.67 4.14
C PRO A 31 7.08 -14.28 3.66
N TRP A 32 6.27 -13.55 2.89
CA TRP A 32 4.96 -14.01 2.44
C TRP A 32 5.06 -15.01 1.29
N ASN A 33 4.77 -16.28 1.56
CA ASN A 33 4.76 -17.39 0.60
C ASN A 33 3.34 -17.90 0.36
N ASN A 34 2.37 -16.98 0.23
CA ASN A 34 1.00 -17.32 -0.10
C ASN A 34 0.60 -16.64 -1.41
N CYS A 35 -0.27 -17.29 -2.17
CA CYS A 35 -0.72 -16.82 -3.48
C CYS A 35 -1.96 -15.92 -3.41
N TYR A 36 -2.25 -15.40 -2.22
CA TYR A 36 -3.34 -14.48 -1.95
C TYR A 36 -2.83 -13.29 -1.14
N SER A 37 -3.51 -12.16 -1.25
CA SER A 37 -3.20 -10.95 -0.51
C SER A 37 -3.46 -11.15 0.98
N SER A 38 -2.61 -10.59 1.84
CA SER A 38 -2.88 -10.56 3.27
C SER A 38 -3.91 -9.49 3.62
N GLY A 39 -4.52 -9.62 4.79
CA GLY A 39 -5.14 -8.47 5.46
C GLY A 39 -4.09 -7.41 5.82
N VAL A 40 -4.57 -6.24 6.26
CA VAL A 40 -3.72 -5.21 6.85
C VAL A 40 -3.28 -5.68 8.23
N SER A 41 -1.96 -5.74 8.45
CA SER A 41 -1.36 -5.96 9.76
C SER A 41 -0.83 -4.64 10.30
N HIS A 42 -0.89 -4.45 11.61
CA HIS A 42 -0.33 -3.27 12.28
C HIS A 42 0.59 -3.74 13.40
N ASN A 43 1.87 -3.42 13.31
CA ASN A 43 2.87 -3.80 14.30
C ASN A 43 3.81 -2.63 14.58
N ASN A 44 4.05 -2.32 15.86
CA ASN A 44 4.93 -1.22 16.29
C ASN A 44 4.68 0.14 15.58
N GLY A 45 3.41 0.49 15.31
CA GLY A 45 3.08 1.77 14.67
C GLY A 45 3.20 1.78 13.13
N LEU A 46 3.60 0.67 12.52
CA LEU A 46 3.73 0.52 11.07
C LEU A 46 2.63 -0.42 10.55
N TYR A 47 1.92 0.03 9.53
CA TYR A 47 0.99 -0.83 8.80
C TYR A 47 1.76 -1.63 7.76
N THR A 48 1.36 -2.88 7.56
CA THR A 48 1.98 -3.77 6.58
C THR A 48 0.91 -4.55 5.84
N GLN A 49 1.07 -4.67 4.52
CA GLN A 49 0.16 -5.45 3.68
C GLN A 49 0.94 -6.16 2.58
N TYR A 50 0.55 -7.40 2.30
CA TYR A 50 1.02 -8.16 1.15
C TYR A 50 -0.07 -8.21 0.09
N ILE A 51 0.26 -7.85 -1.15
CA ILE A 51 -0.67 -7.87 -2.27
C ILE A 51 -0.21 -8.88 -3.30
N ALA A 52 -1.06 -9.88 -3.58
CA ALA A 52 -0.85 -10.84 -4.64
C ALA A 52 -1.52 -10.37 -5.94
N LYS A 53 -0.77 -10.36 -7.05
CA LYS A 53 -1.28 -10.04 -8.39
C LYS A 53 -0.71 -10.99 -9.44
N ASP A 54 -1.46 -11.17 -10.51
CA ASP A 54 -1.03 -11.92 -11.70
C ASP A 54 0.02 -11.17 -12.53
N HIS A 55 0.09 -9.84 -12.37
CA HIS A 55 1.05 -8.99 -13.09
C HIS A 55 2.02 -8.33 -12.10
N GLY A 56 3.28 -8.18 -12.53
CA GLY A 56 4.36 -7.55 -11.74
C GLY A 56 4.32 -6.03 -11.70
N THR A 57 3.16 -5.41 -11.97
CA THR A 57 2.99 -3.97 -11.98
C THR A 57 2.33 -3.52 -10.67
N PHE A 58 3.06 -2.74 -9.90
CA PHE A 58 2.65 -2.25 -8.58
C PHE A 58 2.76 -0.73 -8.53
N ALA A 59 1.80 -0.09 -7.85
CA ALA A 59 1.87 1.34 -7.60
C ALA A 59 2.98 1.60 -6.58
N ASN A 60 3.86 2.57 -6.85
CA ASN A 60 4.91 2.89 -5.88
C ASN A 60 4.33 3.44 -4.57
N VAL A 61 3.25 4.21 -4.67
CA VAL A 61 2.51 4.78 -3.53
C VAL A 61 1.01 4.78 -3.86
N TYR A 62 0.16 4.51 -2.87
CA TYR A 62 -1.28 4.71 -2.98
C TYR A 62 -1.91 5.06 -1.62
N ASP A 63 -3.03 5.77 -1.64
CA ASP A 63 -3.78 6.14 -0.45
C ASP A 63 -5.05 5.28 -0.35
N TRP A 64 -5.21 4.55 0.76
CA TRP A 64 -6.39 3.70 0.99
C TRP A 64 -6.67 3.51 2.48
N GLY A 65 -7.93 3.68 2.89
CA GLY A 65 -8.35 3.45 4.28
C GLY A 65 -7.77 4.44 5.30
N GLY A 66 -7.40 5.65 4.88
CA GLY A 66 -6.72 6.64 5.74
C GLY A 66 -5.22 6.39 5.92
N ILE A 67 -4.66 5.42 5.19
CA ILE A 67 -3.26 5.04 5.24
C ILE A 67 -2.64 5.31 3.87
N ARG A 68 -1.44 5.92 3.87
CA ARG A 68 -0.59 6.03 2.70
C ARG A 68 0.35 4.84 2.66
N TRP A 69 0.20 4.03 1.62
CA TRP A 69 0.96 2.82 1.38
C TRP A 69 2.14 3.07 0.46
N TYR A 70 3.30 2.54 0.82
CA TYR A 70 4.56 2.67 0.11
C TYR A 70 5.06 1.27 -0.28
N LEU A 71 5.31 1.07 -1.56
CA LEU A 71 5.88 -0.18 -2.07
C LEU A 71 7.31 -0.34 -1.53
N LYS A 72 7.56 -1.44 -0.84
CA LYS A 72 8.90 -1.79 -0.36
C LYS A 72 9.64 -2.69 -1.33
N GLY A 73 8.90 -3.60 -1.96
CA GLY A 73 9.44 -4.52 -2.94
C GLY A 73 8.40 -5.55 -3.34
N TYR A 74 8.74 -6.37 -4.32
CA TYR A 74 7.92 -7.49 -4.72
C TYR A 74 8.78 -8.69 -5.11
N LYS A 75 8.21 -9.88 -5.05
CA LYS A 75 8.82 -11.12 -5.52
C LYS A 75 7.84 -11.90 -6.39
N TYR A 76 8.38 -12.75 -7.26
CA TYR A 76 7.58 -13.71 -8.01
C TYR A 76 7.57 -15.06 -7.29
N LEU A 77 6.39 -15.66 -7.17
CA LEU A 77 6.21 -17.00 -6.65
C LEU A 77 5.92 -17.95 -7.81
N ASP A 78 6.94 -18.71 -8.21
CA ASP A 78 6.89 -19.60 -9.38
C ASP A 78 5.78 -20.65 -9.28
N TYR A 79 5.65 -21.30 -8.12
CA TYR A 79 4.67 -22.37 -7.89
C TYR A 79 3.20 -21.93 -8.04
N CYS A 80 2.91 -20.63 -8.09
CA CYS A 80 1.56 -20.13 -8.36
C CYS A 80 1.48 -19.01 -9.39
N GLY A 81 2.58 -18.70 -10.08
CA GLY A 81 2.59 -17.71 -11.16
C GLY A 81 2.18 -16.30 -10.74
N LYS A 82 2.36 -15.93 -9.46
CA LYS A 82 1.90 -14.64 -8.92
C LYS A 82 3.05 -13.79 -8.39
N TYR A 83 2.90 -12.48 -8.56
CA TYR A 83 3.76 -11.49 -7.94
C TYR A 83 3.18 -11.07 -6.59
N ILE A 84 4.03 -11.05 -5.56
CA ILE A 84 3.68 -10.63 -4.21
C ILE A 84 4.44 -9.36 -3.90
N ALA A 85 3.72 -8.26 -3.72
CA ALA A 85 4.28 -6.99 -3.25
C ALA A 85 4.11 -6.82 -1.74
N LEU A 86 5.13 -6.28 -1.10
CA LEU A 86 5.11 -5.80 0.27
C LEU A 86 4.90 -4.28 0.28
N TYR A 87 3.86 -3.84 0.98
CA TYR A 87 3.60 -2.44 1.25
C TYR A 87 3.72 -2.16 2.73
N GLU A 88 4.32 -1.01 3.05
CA GLU A 88 4.30 -0.42 4.39
C GLU A 88 3.45 0.83 4.36
N GLY A 89 2.61 1.01 5.36
CA GLY A 89 1.65 2.09 5.44
C GLY A 89 1.89 2.98 6.66
N ASN A 90 1.70 4.28 6.48
CA ASN A 90 1.64 5.27 7.56
C ASN A 90 0.28 5.98 7.50
N ASN A 91 -0.25 6.35 8.66
CA ASN A 91 -1.46 7.18 8.73
C ASN A 91 -1.22 8.51 8.00
N LEU A 92 -2.26 8.95 7.27
CA LEU A 92 -2.33 10.26 6.62
C LEU A 92 -2.62 11.39 7.62
#